data_AF-A0A538KAS9-F1
#
_entry.id   AF-A0A538KAS9-F1
#
_cell.length_a   1.000
_cell.length_b   1.000
_cell.length_c   1.000
_cell.angle_alpha   90.00
_cell.angle_beta   90.00
_cell.angle_gamma   90.00
#
_symmetry.space_group_name_H-M   'P 1'
#
loop_
_entity.id
_entity.type
_entity.pdbx_description
1 polymer ?
#
loop_
_entity_poly.entity_id
_entity_poly.type
_entity_poly.pdbx_seq_one_letter_code
_entity_poly.pdbx_strand_id
1 'polypeptide(L)'
;MPSCASLDSQHCQSDRVYLTTDSEEAAVYAALAPWHGHGDVYEVEPDGVLEPEAISEDGTGSYAAPAATVVAVVRRAIGREEAAARMTAFLLRAAIEGPERP
;
A
#
# COMPACT_ATOMS: atom_id res chain seq x y z
N MET A 1 -21.93 2.50 4.08
CA MET A 1 -20.61 2.31 3.44
C MET A 1 -19.58 2.29 4.56
N PRO A 2 -18.86 1.19 4.82
CA PRO A 2 -17.67 1.32 5.65
C PRO A 2 -16.60 2.03 4.81
N SER A 3 -16.33 3.29 5.15
CA SER A 3 -15.17 4.06 4.68
C SER A 3 -14.06 3.90 5.74
N CYS A 4 -12.81 4.30 5.47
CA CYS A 4 -11.83 4.49 6.55
C CYS A 4 -12.41 5.39 7.67
N ALA A 5 -13.33 6.31 7.32
CA ALA A 5 -14.17 7.08 8.26
C ALA A 5 -15.00 6.26 9.25
N SER A 6 -15.22 4.97 9.00
CA SER A 6 -15.92 4.05 9.91
C SER A 6 -14.99 3.14 10.72
N LEU A 7 -13.69 3.21 10.46
CA LEU A 7 -12.65 2.36 11.06
C LEU A 7 -11.59 3.18 11.81
N ASP A 8 -11.92 4.43 12.16
CA ASP A 8 -11.05 5.37 12.85
C ASP A 8 -10.40 4.71 14.07
N SER A 9 -9.15 4.30 13.89
CA SER A 9 -8.40 3.46 14.80
C SER A 9 -6.94 3.86 14.74
N GLN A 10 -6.14 3.33 15.66
CA GLN A 10 -4.71 3.63 15.72
C GLN A 10 -3.96 3.34 14.41
N HIS A 11 -4.48 2.45 13.56
CA HIS A 11 -3.84 2.00 12.32
C HIS A 11 -4.60 2.42 11.05
N CYS A 12 -5.70 3.15 11.19
CA CYS A 12 -6.50 3.62 10.07
C CYS A 12 -7.23 4.90 10.48
N GLN A 13 -6.65 6.04 10.16
CA GLN A 13 -7.19 7.36 10.45
C GLN A 13 -7.99 7.86 9.27
N SER A 14 -9.16 8.41 9.57
CA SER A 14 -10.10 8.85 8.53
C SER A 14 -9.70 10.11 7.77
N ASP A 15 -8.78 10.89 8.33
CA ASP A 15 -8.21 12.13 7.78
C ASP A 15 -6.88 11.91 7.05
N ARG A 16 -6.52 10.65 6.77
CA ARG A 16 -5.27 10.26 6.12
C ARG A 16 -5.49 9.43 4.86
N VAL A 17 -4.55 9.55 3.94
CA VAL A 17 -4.30 8.60 2.85
C VAL A 17 -3.00 7.87 3.12
N TYR A 18 -2.99 6.58 2.81
CA TYR A 18 -1.84 5.69 3.02
C TYR A 18 -1.16 5.39 1.70
N LEU A 19 0.16 5.49 1.72
CA LEU A 19 1.02 5.46 0.54
C LEU A 19 2.15 4.47 0.80
N THR A 20 2.64 3.84 -0.27
CA THR A 20 3.85 3.04 -0.21
C THR A 20 4.70 3.30 -1.44
N THR A 21 6.02 3.26 -1.27
CA THR A 21 6.97 3.26 -2.38
C THR A 21 7.17 1.87 -2.97
N ASP A 22 6.66 0.81 -2.31
CA ASP A 22 6.71 -0.56 -2.81
C ASP A 22 5.47 -0.87 -3.68
N SER A 23 5.71 -1.05 -4.98
CA SER A 23 4.66 -1.35 -5.95
C SER A 23 3.94 -2.70 -5.72
N GLU A 24 4.60 -3.67 -5.09
CA GLU A 24 4.02 -4.98 -4.82
C GLU A 24 3.17 -4.93 -3.54
N GLU A 25 3.60 -4.19 -2.53
CA GLU A 25 2.77 -3.86 -1.37
C GLU A 25 1.49 -3.11 -1.81
N ALA A 26 1.62 -2.09 -2.67
CA ALA A 26 0.48 -1.36 -3.21
C ALA A 26 -0.52 -2.27 -3.94
N ALA A 27 -0.02 -3.25 -4.71
CA ALA A 27 -0.87 -4.20 -5.42
C ALA A 27 -1.66 -5.12 -4.47
N VAL A 28 -1.05 -5.52 -3.34
CA VAL A 28 -1.72 -6.33 -2.32
C VAL A 28 -2.86 -5.55 -1.69
N TYR A 29 -2.61 -4.31 -1.27
CA TYR A 29 -3.66 -3.46 -0.69
C TYR A 29 -4.79 -3.17 -1.68
N ALA A 30 -4.46 -2.92 -2.95
CA ALA A 30 -5.45 -2.72 -4.01
C ALA A 30 -6.41 -3.93 -4.14
N ALA A 31 -5.89 -5.16 -4.11
CA ALA A 31 -6.74 -6.36 -4.20
C ALA A 31 -7.55 -6.67 -2.93
N LEU A 32 -7.09 -6.18 -1.77
CA LEU A 32 -7.81 -6.26 -0.49
C LEU A 32 -8.87 -5.17 -0.34
N ALA A 33 -8.93 -4.21 -1.26
CA ALA A 33 -9.93 -3.15 -1.24
C ALA A 33 -11.35 -3.74 -1.07
N PRO A 34 -12.17 -3.17 -0.17
CA PRO A 34 -13.39 -3.81 0.31
C PRO A 34 -14.45 -4.01 -0.77
N TRP A 35 -14.32 -3.38 -1.94
CA TRP A 35 -15.32 -3.44 -3.00
C TRP A 35 -14.90 -4.40 -4.09
N HIS A 36 -15.62 -5.53 -4.16
CA HIS A 36 -15.56 -6.56 -5.20
C HIS A 36 -14.22 -7.30 -5.38
N GLY A 37 -13.21 -7.05 -4.55
CA GLY A 37 -11.94 -7.78 -4.57
C GLY A 37 -11.08 -7.45 -5.79
N HIS A 38 -11.24 -6.23 -6.32
CA HIS A 38 -10.39 -5.65 -7.34
C HIS A 38 -10.19 -4.17 -7.08
N GLY A 39 -8.94 -3.74 -7.08
CA GLY A 39 -8.55 -2.33 -6.93
C GLY A 39 -7.49 -1.94 -7.94
N ASP A 40 -7.23 -0.64 -8.00
CA ASP A 40 -6.25 -0.03 -8.89
C ASP A 40 -5.03 0.43 -8.09
N VAL A 41 -3.88 0.53 -8.76
CA VAL A 41 -2.68 1.14 -8.22
C VAL A 41 -2.40 2.43 -8.96
N TYR A 42 -2.23 3.50 -8.20
CA TYR A 42 -1.96 4.84 -8.69
C TYR A 42 -0.58 5.30 -8.27
N GLU A 43 0.06 6.04 -9.15
CA GLU A 43 1.16 6.92 -8.78
C GLU A 43 0.54 8.23 -8.33
N VAL A 44 1.04 8.79 -7.23
CA VAL A 44 0.47 9.97 -6.61
C VAL A 44 1.55 10.92 -6.12
N GLU A 45 1.21 12.20 -6.07
CA GLU A 45 1.98 13.23 -5.37
C GLU A 45 1.29 13.50 -4.02
N PRO A 46 1.97 13.33 -2.87
CA PRO A 46 1.38 13.60 -1.57
C PRO A 46 1.17 15.10 -1.35
N ASP A 47 0.01 15.46 -0.82
CA ASP A 47 -0.35 16.82 -0.44
C ASP A 47 -0.19 17.00 1.07
N GLY A 48 0.79 17.81 1.49
CA GLY A 48 1.08 18.10 2.89
C GLY A 48 2.31 17.37 3.43
N VAL A 49 2.37 17.21 4.75
CA VAL A 49 3.50 16.53 5.40
C VAL A 49 3.35 15.02 5.22
N LEU A 50 4.38 14.40 4.66
CA LEU A 50 4.50 12.96 4.54
C LEU A 50 5.02 12.39 5.87
N GLU A 51 4.18 11.61 6.55
CA GLU A 51 4.46 11.02 7.86
C GLU A 51 4.91 9.57 7.71
N PRO A 52 6.05 9.17 8.31
CA PRO A 52 6.56 7.82 8.22
C PRO A 52 5.78 6.85 9.12
N GLU A 53 5.36 5.68 8.59
CA GLU A 53 4.72 4.64 9.40
C GLU A 53 5.59 3.41 9.59
N ALA A 54 6.19 2.91 8.50
CA ALA A 54 7.10 1.77 8.52
C ALA A 54 8.05 1.89 7.34
N ILE A 55 9.24 2.46 7.58
CA ILE A 55 10.23 2.75 6.54
C ILE A 55 11.53 2.00 6.83
N SER A 56 12.08 1.41 5.79
CA SER A 56 13.43 0.85 5.75
C SER A 56 14.51 1.93 5.73
N GLU A 57 15.76 1.56 5.98
CA GLU A 57 16.89 2.52 6.01
C GLU A 57 17.13 3.23 4.67
N ASP A 58 16.69 2.63 3.56
CA ASP A 58 16.80 3.17 2.20
C ASP A 58 15.66 4.14 1.83
N GLY A 59 14.71 4.38 2.74
CA GLY A 59 13.55 5.22 2.47
C GLY A 59 12.41 4.48 1.75
N THR A 60 12.49 3.16 1.57
CA THR A 60 11.38 2.37 1.04
C THR A 60 10.42 2.02 2.18
N GLY A 61 9.12 2.25 2.00
CA GLY A 61 8.14 1.79 2.98
C GLY A 61 6.79 2.48 2.90
N SER A 62 6.08 2.42 4.02
CA SER A 62 4.72 2.94 4.19
C SER A 62 4.72 4.33 4.84
N TYR A 63 3.86 5.19 4.31
CA TYR A 63 3.69 6.58 4.71
C TYR A 63 2.21 6.95 4.82
N ALA A 64 1.94 8.01 5.57
CA ALA A 64 0.64 8.66 5.62
C ALA A 64 0.74 10.14 5.20
N ALA A 65 -0.27 10.64 4.50
CA ALA A 65 -0.41 12.06 4.17
C ALA A 65 -1.86 12.50 4.39
N PRO A 66 -2.15 13.80 4.61
CA PRO A 66 -3.53 14.29 4.68
C PRO A 66 -4.32 14.07 3.38
N ALA A 67 -3.64 14.21 2.24
CA ALA A 67 -4.21 13.96 0.92
C ALA A 67 -3.09 13.58 -0.07
N ALA A 68 -3.48 13.15 -1.26
CA ALA A 68 -2.58 12.95 -2.38
C ALA A 68 -3.33 13.16 -3.70
N THR A 69 -2.61 13.68 -4.69
CA THR A 69 -3.11 13.87 -6.04
C THR A 69 -2.65 12.73 -6.93
N VAL A 70 -3.60 12.04 -7.58
CA VAL A 70 -3.27 11.00 -8.56
C VAL A 70 -2.62 11.62 -9.79
N VAL A 71 -1.41 11.18 -10.11
CA VAL A 71 -0.67 11.65 -11.30
C VAL A 71 -0.70 10.63 -12.43
N ALA A 72 -0.76 9.33 -12.11
CA ALA A 72 -0.86 8.28 -13.12
C ALA A 72 -1.62 7.05 -12.62
N VAL A 73 -2.19 6.30 -13.55
CA VAL A 73 -2.69 4.94 -13.28
C VAL A 73 -1.60 3.95 -13.65
N VAL A 74 -1.10 3.21 -12.67
CA VAL A 74 0.00 2.26 -12.85
C VAL A 74 -0.56 0.88 -13.24
N ARG A 75 -1.59 0.41 -12.53
CA ARG A 75 -2.25 -0.88 -12.78
C ARG A 75 -3.74 -0.78 -12.47
N ARG A 76 -4.57 -1.57 -13.15
CA ARG A 76 -6.02 -1.58 -12.94
C ARG A 76 -6.54 -2.97 -12.62
N ALA A 77 -7.63 -3.02 -11.87
CA ALA A 77 -8.42 -4.22 -11.60
C ALA A 77 -7.59 -5.41 -11.09
N ILE A 78 -6.66 -5.13 -10.16
CA ILE A 78 -5.82 -6.17 -9.55
C ILE A 78 -6.71 -7.10 -8.72
N GLY A 79 -6.83 -8.34 -9.17
CA GLY A 79 -7.63 -9.36 -8.50
C GLY A 79 -6.92 -10.01 -7.30
N ARG A 80 -7.71 -10.59 -6.40
CA ARG A 80 -7.20 -11.31 -5.21
C ARG A 80 -6.21 -12.43 -5.53
N GLU A 81 -6.42 -13.20 -6.60
CA GLU A 81 -5.52 -14.29 -6.98
C GLU A 81 -4.14 -13.78 -7.42
N GLU A 82 -4.11 -12.71 -8.22
CA GLU A 82 -2.88 -12.04 -8.63
C GLU A 82 -2.12 -11.49 -7.41
N ALA A 83 -2.83 -10.82 -6.51
CA ALA A 83 -2.24 -10.31 -5.27
C ALA A 83 -1.74 -11.42 -4.34
N ALA A 84 -2.48 -12.52 -4.19
CA ALA A 84 -2.05 -13.67 -3.39
C ALA A 84 -0.79 -14.34 -3.96
N ALA A 85 -0.71 -14.48 -5.29
CA ALA A 85 0.47 -15.00 -5.96
C ALA A 85 1.69 -14.08 -5.76
N ARG A 86 1.50 -12.76 -5.81
CA ARG A 86 2.56 -11.77 -5.55
C ARG A 86 3.04 -11.74 -4.11
N MET A 87 2.12 -11.71 -3.14
CA MET A 87 2.49 -11.81 -1.72
C MET A 87 3.26 -13.10 -1.45
N THR A 88 2.81 -14.22 -2.03
CA THR A 88 3.53 -15.49 -1.93
C THR A 88 4.93 -15.40 -2.53
N ALA A 89 5.07 -14.81 -3.72
CA ALA A 89 6.37 -14.60 -4.36
C ALA A 89 7.28 -13.67 -3.55
N PHE A 90 6.73 -12.61 -2.95
CA PHE A 90 7.45 -11.70 -2.06
C PHE A 90 7.96 -12.42 -0.81
N LEU A 91 7.10 -13.15 -0.11
CA LEU A 91 7.47 -13.93 1.08
C LEU A 91 8.50 -15.02 0.75
N LEU A 92 8.39 -15.66 -0.43
CA LEU A 92 9.38 -16.62 -0.89
C LEU A 92 10.72 -15.96 -1.19
N ARG A 93 10.75 -14.79 -1.83
CA ARG A 93 11.99 -14.02 -2.05
C ARG A 93 12.63 -13.64 -0.73
N ALA A 94 11.87 -13.05 0.20
CA ALA A 94 12.35 -12.71 1.54
C ALA A 94 12.87 -13.92 2.33
N ALA A 95 12.25 -15.10 2.15
CA ALA A 95 12.69 -16.33 2.77
C ALA A 95 13.97 -16.93 2.14
N ILE A 96 14.19 -16.71 0.83
CA ILE A 96 15.37 -17.20 0.09
C ILE A 96 16.56 -16.26 0.31
N GLU A 97 16.33 -14.95 0.27
CA GLU A 97 17.34 -13.90 0.44
C GLU A 97 17.73 -13.74 1.93
N GLY A 98 16.87 -14.23 2.84
CA GLY A 98 17.00 -14.01 4.28
C GLY A 98 16.71 -12.54 4.63
N PRO A 99 16.43 -12.21 5.91
CA PRO A 99 16.43 -10.81 6.31
C PRO A 99 17.85 -10.30 6.03
N GLU A 100 18.01 -9.32 5.15
CA GLU A 100 19.27 -8.59 5.06
C GLU A 100 19.59 -8.10 6.48
N ARG A 101 20.60 -8.73 7.09
CA ARG A 101 21.15 -8.29 8.37
C ARG A 101 22.17 -7.21 8.05
N PRO A 102 22.20 -6.10 8.82
CA PRO A 102 23.20 -5.05 8.66
C PRO A 102 24.63 -5.58 8.84
#